data_AF-A0A1F4B410-F1
#
_entry.id   AF-A0A1F4B410-F1
#
_cell.length_a   1.000
_cell.length_b   1.000
_cell.length_c   1.000
_cell.angle_alpha   90.00
_cell.angle_beta   90.00
_cell.angle_gamma   90.00
#
_symmetry.space_group_name_H-M   'P 1'
#
loop_
_entity.id
_entity.type
_entity.pdbx_description
1 polymer ?
#
loop_
_entity_poly.entity_id
_entity_poly.type
_entity_poly.pdbx_seq_one_letter_code
_entity_poly.pdbx_strand_id
1 'polypeptide(L)'
;MTAVDLGCAVPNNVGLATNPRLRASLEWFGVEFRKWWFDCGPAGIRDNQVYLRTPVGVDAGGWAQYGYVPLSQYRWGVFQAHPKPGRVALFGDIAGRPVWQQLPQEHRETVRRLLITQGDTEPGSVEQSRQLARSAPSLYDLRNLLQFSVEEGRHLWAMVHLLLEHFGAQGREDAGQLLARRSGSSGNPRILDAFNNPLNDWLSYFIWCFLADRDGKYQLLSVSESAFDPLARSTQFMLTEEAHHMFIGEDGLRRVIQRTIDLMRAHDTDDVGPYGGISLATIQRFLNFWAPRIYDLFGSDESARAADMFFAGIKGRAHESNFDDHVRLEGTVSVERRSPDGDDGYVAVQVPMKDALNGVMRQAYLGEVTMLMSRWNKMLARARAGFELRLPSQRFNRRFGVYAGARFSPQGDPVGESVFEAHRGEWLPGEAERAHLRTVQQPVLERGKIAGWLTPPARGINTMPALDFDYVLL
;
A
#
# COMPACT_ATOMS: atom_id res chain seq x y z
N MET A 1 -24.14 -19.48 -7.46
CA MET A 1 -23.45 -18.24 -7.03
C MET A 1 -24.02 -17.84 -5.69
N THR A 2 -23.19 -17.56 -4.70
CA THR A 2 -23.66 -17.06 -3.41
C THR A 2 -24.05 -15.60 -3.58
N ALA A 3 -25.33 -15.28 -3.42
CA ALA A 3 -25.77 -13.90 -3.41
C ALA A 3 -25.11 -13.14 -2.25
N VAL A 4 -24.88 -11.84 -2.42
CA VAL A 4 -24.38 -11.00 -1.33
C VAL A 4 -25.45 -10.89 -0.25
N ASP A 5 -25.11 -11.24 0.98
CA ASP A 5 -25.93 -11.07 2.17
C ASP A 5 -25.53 -9.78 2.89
N LEU A 6 -26.39 -8.77 2.77
CA LEU A 6 -26.27 -7.48 3.45
C LEU A 6 -27.11 -7.41 4.74
N GLY A 7 -27.91 -8.43 5.03
CA GLY A 7 -28.82 -8.47 6.19
C GLY A 7 -28.16 -8.95 7.48
N CYS A 8 -27.08 -9.73 7.37
CA CYS A 8 -26.31 -10.22 8.52
C CYS A 8 -25.40 -9.15 9.15
N ALA A 9 -24.94 -9.39 10.38
CA ALA A 9 -24.09 -8.43 11.11
C ALA A 9 -22.78 -8.10 10.36
N VAL A 10 -22.23 -9.08 9.63
CA VAL A 10 -21.02 -8.95 8.80
C VAL A 10 -21.42 -9.15 7.33
N PRO A 11 -21.63 -8.08 6.55
CA PRO A 11 -21.98 -8.17 5.13
C PRO A 11 -21.01 -9.10 4.38
N ASN A 12 -21.51 -10.03 3.57
CA ASN A 12 -20.63 -11.01 2.94
C ASN A 12 -21.20 -11.71 1.70
N ASN A 13 -20.34 -12.40 0.96
CA ASN A 13 -20.75 -13.37 -0.08
C ASN A 13 -20.07 -14.75 0.08
N VAL A 14 -19.61 -15.07 1.29
CA VAL A 14 -18.88 -16.30 1.63
C VAL A 14 -19.75 -17.34 2.35
N GLY A 15 -21.06 -17.10 2.43
CA GLY A 15 -22.02 -18.09 2.95
C GLY A 15 -22.08 -18.18 4.48
N LEU A 16 -21.87 -17.06 5.19
CA LEU A 16 -21.92 -17.05 6.66
C LEU A 16 -23.26 -17.51 7.23
N ALA A 17 -24.37 -17.28 6.52
CA ALA A 17 -25.71 -17.71 6.95
C ALA A 17 -25.81 -19.23 7.14
N THR A 18 -25.05 -20.00 6.36
CA THR A 18 -25.02 -21.47 6.41
C THR A 18 -23.81 -22.03 7.19
N ASN A 19 -22.95 -21.17 7.74
CA ASN A 19 -21.76 -21.56 8.50
C ASN A 19 -21.75 -20.88 9.89
N PRO A 20 -22.54 -21.38 10.87
CA PRO A 20 -22.71 -20.74 12.18
C PRO A 20 -21.40 -20.64 12.97
N ARG A 21 -20.46 -21.57 12.77
CA ARG A 21 -19.15 -21.54 13.43
C ARG A 21 -18.29 -20.39 12.93
N LEU A 22 -18.17 -20.21 11.61
CA LEU A 22 -17.42 -19.09 11.03
C LEU A 22 -18.09 -17.75 11.35
N ARG A 23 -19.43 -17.69 11.30
CA ARG A 23 -20.20 -16.50 11.69
C ARG A 23 -19.87 -16.06 13.12
N ALA A 24 -19.91 -16.98 14.10
CA ALA A 24 -19.58 -16.66 15.49
C ALA A 24 -18.13 -16.16 15.66
N SER A 25 -17.17 -16.74 14.93
CA SER A 25 -15.77 -16.28 14.94
C SER A 25 -15.61 -14.88 14.36
N LEU A 26 -16.29 -14.55 13.26
CA LEU A 26 -16.24 -13.21 12.67
C LEU A 26 -16.98 -12.16 13.51
N GLU A 27 -18.08 -12.53 14.17
CA GLU A 27 -18.77 -11.66 15.13
C GLU A 27 -17.88 -11.34 16.33
N TRP A 28 -17.17 -12.34 16.88
CA TRP A 28 -16.14 -12.10 17.90
C TRP A 28 -15.06 -11.14 17.39
N PHE A 29 -14.52 -11.40 16.20
CA PHE A 29 -13.49 -10.52 15.63
C PHE A 29 -14.03 -9.10 15.44
N GLY A 30 -15.28 -8.94 15.03
CA GLY A 30 -15.92 -7.64 14.90
C GLY A 30 -15.98 -6.84 16.19
N VAL A 31 -16.14 -7.51 17.34
CA VAL A 31 -16.08 -6.85 18.66
C VAL A 31 -14.65 -6.39 18.95
N GLU A 32 -13.64 -7.25 18.77
CA GLU A 32 -12.24 -6.89 19.04
C GLU A 32 -11.71 -5.83 18.06
N PHE A 33 -12.06 -5.94 16.78
CA PHE A 33 -11.72 -4.97 15.75
C PHE A 33 -12.30 -3.59 16.06
N ARG A 34 -13.55 -3.48 16.55
CA ARG A 34 -14.13 -2.19 16.92
C ARG A 34 -13.41 -1.53 18.11
N LYS A 35 -12.91 -2.31 19.07
CA LYS A 35 -12.05 -1.78 20.14
C LYS A 35 -10.75 -1.22 19.57
N TRP A 36 -10.08 -1.99 18.70
CA TRP A 36 -8.88 -1.52 18.01
C TRP A 36 -9.16 -0.27 17.16
N TRP A 37 -10.26 -0.24 16.39
CA TRP A 37 -10.63 0.91 15.56
C TRP A 37 -10.89 2.16 16.40
N PHE A 38 -11.52 2.03 17.56
CA PHE A 38 -11.72 3.14 18.49
C PHE A 38 -10.37 3.72 18.98
N ASP A 39 -9.39 2.87 19.27
CA ASP A 39 -8.08 3.30 19.77
C ASP A 39 -7.15 3.83 18.67
N CYS A 40 -7.12 3.13 17.53
CA CYS A 40 -6.14 3.30 16.45
C CYS A 40 -6.66 4.02 15.20
N GLY A 41 -7.98 4.11 15.04
CA GLY A 41 -8.58 4.76 13.88
C GLY A 41 -8.27 6.27 13.77
N PRO A 42 -8.78 6.91 12.71
CA PRO A 42 -8.54 8.33 12.41
C PRO A 42 -8.76 9.25 13.62
N ALA A 43 -7.72 9.98 14.02
CA ALA A 43 -7.74 10.74 15.27
C ALA A 43 -8.66 11.96 15.17
N GLY A 44 -9.58 12.09 16.12
CA GLY A 44 -10.52 13.22 16.18
C GLY A 44 -11.80 13.02 15.35
N ILE A 45 -11.91 11.94 14.58
CA ILE A 45 -13.13 11.55 13.86
C ILE A 45 -13.67 10.29 14.51
N ARG A 46 -14.91 10.32 15.00
CA ARG A 46 -15.49 9.17 15.73
C ARG A 46 -16.76 8.68 15.09
N ASP A 47 -17.84 9.43 15.26
CA ASP A 47 -19.17 9.08 14.78
C ASP A 47 -19.73 10.12 13.80
N ASN A 48 -18.84 10.96 13.27
CA ASN A 48 -19.13 11.92 12.22
C ASN A 48 -19.76 11.20 11.02
N GLN A 49 -20.71 11.88 10.37
CA GLN A 49 -21.28 11.40 9.11
C GLN A 49 -20.25 11.63 8.00
N VAL A 50 -19.79 10.54 7.40
CA VAL A 50 -18.78 10.58 6.33
C VAL A 50 -19.40 10.05 5.06
N TYR A 51 -19.25 10.77 3.96
CA TYR A 51 -19.70 10.32 2.65
C TYR A 51 -18.74 9.26 2.09
N LEU A 52 -19.01 7.99 2.37
CA LEU A 52 -18.13 6.87 2.02
C LEU A 52 -18.76 6.02 0.91
N ARG A 53 -17.92 5.24 0.22
CA ARG A 53 -18.38 4.08 -0.54
C ARG A 53 -18.29 2.84 0.35
N THR A 54 -19.28 1.98 0.26
CA THR A 54 -19.34 0.71 0.99
C THR A 54 -19.64 -0.41 0.00
N PRO A 55 -18.90 -1.54 0.04
CA PRO A 55 -19.21 -2.69 -0.78
C PRO A 55 -20.63 -3.23 -0.54
N VAL A 56 -21.35 -3.50 -1.63
CA VAL A 56 -22.67 -4.14 -1.66
C VAL A 56 -22.75 -5.29 -2.67
N GLY A 57 -21.68 -5.48 -3.45
CA GLY A 57 -21.59 -6.44 -4.54
C GLY A 57 -20.12 -6.77 -4.82
N VAL A 58 -19.89 -7.66 -5.79
CA VAL A 58 -18.53 -7.98 -6.28
C VAL A 58 -18.40 -7.86 -7.79
N ASP A 59 -19.46 -7.40 -8.46
CA ASP A 59 -19.50 -7.20 -9.91
C ASP A 59 -19.02 -5.80 -10.29
N ALA A 60 -18.27 -5.71 -11.38
CA ALA A 60 -17.70 -4.45 -11.87
C ALA A 60 -18.74 -3.32 -12.07
N GLY A 61 -20.00 -3.67 -12.36
CA GLY A 61 -21.09 -2.72 -12.63
C GLY A 61 -21.84 -2.17 -11.41
N GLY A 62 -21.50 -2.58 -10.18
CA GLY A 62 -22.29 -2.19 -9.01
C GLY A 62 -21.78 -2.74 -7.67
N TRP A 63 -20.46 -2.85 -7.50
CA TRP A 63 -19.88 -3.45 -6.30
C TRP A 63 -19.98 -2.58 -5.04
N ALA A 64 -20.19 -1.26 -5.18
CA ALA A 64 -20.26 -0.34 -4.04
C ALA A 64 -21.40 0.67 -4.16
N GLN A 65 -21.91 1.11 -3.01
CA GLN A 65 -22.85 2.22 -2.88
C GLN A 65 -22.19 3.39 -2.16
N TYR A 66 -22.54 4.62 -2.52
CA TYR A 66 -22.08 5.83 -1.82
C TYR A 66 -23.17 6.39 -0.92
N GLY A 67 -22.80 6.85 0.26
CA GLY A 67 -23.73 7.50 1.18
C GLY A 67 -23.05 8.02 2.44
N TYR A 68 -23.76 8.84 3.20
CA TYR A 68 -23.33 9.19 4.54
C TYR A 68 -23.50 8.01 5.47
N VAL A 69 -22.44 7.71 6.22
CA VAL A 69 -22.46 6.72 7.29
C VAL A 69 -21.74 7.32 8.50
N PRO A 70 -22.29 7.17 9.72
CA PRO A 70 -21.52 7.42 10.92
C PRO A 70 -20.28 6.53 10.91
N LEU A 71 -19.08 7.10 11.02
CA LEU A 71 -17.85 6.32 10.84
C LEU A 71 -17.76 5.11 11.79
N SER A 72 -18.28 5.23 13.01
CA SER A 72 -18.31 4.12 13.98
C SER A 72 -19.26 2.98 13.58
N GLN A 73 -20.23 3.28 12.72
CA GLN A 73 -21.25 2.37 12.21
C GLN A 73 -20.91 1.81 10.82
N TYR A 74 -19.71 2.09 10.29
CA TYR A 74 -19.25 1.46 9.05
C TYR A 74 -19.37 -0.07 9.17
N ARG A 75 -19.91 -0.69 8.11
CA ARG A 75 -20.17 -2.13 8.06
C ARG A 75 -19.07 -2.83 7.29
N TRP A 76 -17.97 -3.14 7.98
CA TRP A 76 -16.92 -3.99 7.41
C TRP A 76 -17.47 -5.37 7.07
N GLY A 77 -17.20 -5.81 5.85
CA GLY A 77 -17.70 -7.06 5.30
C GLY A 77 -16.60 -7.90 4.64
N VAL A 78 -16.95 -9.14 4.33
CA VAL A 78 -16.06 -10.13 3.71
C VAL A 78 -16.57 -10.47 2.32
N PHE A 79 -15.81 -10.03 1.31
CA PHE A 79 -16.17 -10.18 -0.09
C PHE A 79 -15.06 -10.87 -0.86
N GLN A 80 -15.45 -11.84 -1.68
CA GLN A 80 -14.58 -12.54 -2.62
C GLN A 80 -15.12 -12.37 -4.03
N ALA A 81 -14.22 -12.24 -5.02
CA ALA A 81 -14.61 -12.32 -6.43
C ALA A 81 -15.39 -13.62 -6.71
N HIS A 82 -16.14 -13.68 -7.81
CA HIS A 82 -16.91 -14.88 -8.15
C HIS A 82 -16.00 -16.08 -8.44
N PRO A 83 -16.35 -17.30 -7.98
CA PRO A 83 -15.61 -18.49 -8.36
C PRO A 83 -15.75 -18.73 -9.86
N LYS A 84 -14.67 -19.15 -10.51
CA LYS A 84 -14.68 -19.60 -11.90
C LYS A 84 -14.80 -21.13 -11.95
N PRO A 85 -15.91 -21.71 -12.43
CA PRO A 85 -16.05 -23.16 -12.54
C PRO A 85 -14.92 -23.77 -13.38
N GLY A 86 -14.35 -24.87 -12.90
CA GLY A 86 -13.26 -25.57 -13.60
C GLY A 86 -11.93 -24.79 -13.65
N ARG A 87 -11.73 -23.79 -12.79
CA ARG A 87 -10.43 -23.10 -12.69
C ARG A 87 -9.32 -24.10 -12.37
N VAL A 88 -8.22 -24.00 -13.12
CA VAL A 88 -6.98 -24.75 -12.88
C VAL A 88 -5.89 -23.80 -12.41
N ALA A 89 -4.92 -24.33 -11.66
CA ALA A 89 -3.73 -23.59 -11.27
C ALA A 89 -2.93 -23.22 -12.53
N LEU A 90 -2.44 -21.98 -12.55
CA LEU A 90 -1.77 -21.42 -13.72
C LEU A 90 -0.28 -21.76 -13.75
N PHE A 91 0.39 -21.78 -12.60
CA PHE A 91 1.86 -21.85 -12.51
C PHE A 91 2.34 -22.91 -11.51
N GLY A 92 3.65 -23.16 -11.54
CA GLY A 92 4.33 -24.10 -10.65
C GLY A 92 4.07 -25.58 -10.97
N ASP A 93 4.42 -26.46 -10.03
CA ASP A 93 4.40 -27.93 -10.20
C ASP A 93 2.98 -28.49 -10.35
N ILE A 94 1.99 -27.71 -9.95
CA ILE A 94 0.57 -28.06 -10.02
C ILE A 94 -0.15 -27.42 -11.21
N ALA A 95 0.56 -26.72 -12.10
CA ALA A 95 -0.03 -26.08 -13.27
C ALA A 95 -0.93 -27.07 -14.05
N GLY A 96 -2.11 -26.60 -14.46
CA GLY A 96 -3.11 -27.42 -15.15
C GLY A 96 -3.96 -28.33 -14.25
N ARG A 97 -3.64 -28.44 -12.95
CA ARG A 97 -4.48 -29.18 -11.98
C ARG A 97 -5.58 -28.29 -11.41
N PRO A 98 -6.70 -28.85 -10.92
CA PRO A 98 -7.74 -28.08 -10.25
C PRO A 98 -7.19 -27.24 -9.09
N VAL A 99 -7.68 -26.01 -8.95
CA VAL A 99 -7.35 -25.15 -7.81
C VAL A 99 -7.90 -25.73 -6.49
N TRP A 100 -7.28 -25.35 -5.39
CA TRP A 100 -7.64 -25.77 -4.05
C TRP A 100 -8.71 -24.88 -3.43
N GLN A 101 -9.78 -25.51 -2.95
CA GLN A 101 -10.75 -24.89 -2.04
C GLN A 101 -10.34 -25.08 -0.57
N GLN A 102 -9.53 -26.10 -0.29
CA GLN A 102 -8.93 -26.37 1.01
C GLN A 102 -7.43 -26.58 0.83
N LEU A 103 -6.65 -25.96 1.70
CA LEU A 103 -5.18 -25.99 1.61
C LEU A 103 -4.61 -27.38 1.89
N PRO A 104 -3.72 -27.90 1.02
CA PRO A 104 -2.90 -29.07 1.33
C PRO A 104 -2.07 -28.86 2.59
N GLN A 105 -1.90 -29.93 3.38
CA GLN A 105 -1.28 -29.86 4.69
C GLN A 105 0.15 -29.30 4.62
N GLU A 106 0.93 -29.67 3.60
CA GLU A 106 2.32 -29.21 3.41
C GLU A 106 2.44 -27.69 3.20
N HIS A 107 1.38 -27.02 2.72
CA HIS A 107 1.40 -25.60 2.39
C HIS A 107 0.76 -24.70 3.45
N ARG A 108 0.10 -25.29 4.47
CA ARG A 108 -0.65 -24.54 5.47
C ARG A 108 0.18 -23.48 6.17
N GLU A 109 1.35 -23.84 6.70
CA GLU A 109 2.18 -22.87 7.44
C GLU A 109 2.69 -21.73 6.55
N THR A 110 3.06 -22.02 5.30
CA THR A 110 3.50 -21.01 4.33
C THR A 110 2.38 -20.01 4.04
N VAL A 111 1.17 -20.50 3.76
CA VAL A 111 0.02 -19.64 3.48
C VAL A 111 -0.43 -18.88 4.74
N ARG A 112 -0.37 -19.49 5.92
CA ARG A 112 -0.64 -18.81 7.19
C ARG A 112 0.28 -17.60 7.39
N ARG A 113 1.59 -17.76 7.19
CA ARG A 113 2.56 -16.65 7.29
C ARG A 113 2.33 -15.57 6.25
N LEU A 114 1.92 -15.94 5.04
CA LEU A 114 1.55 -14.99 4.00
C LEU A 114 0.33 -14.16 4.42
N LEU A 115 -0.74 -14.82 4.90
CA LEU A 115 -1.95 -14.15 5.40
C LEU A 115 -1.67 -13.24 6.59
N ILE A 116 -0.80 -13.65 7.51
CA ILE A 116 -0.41 -12.82 8.65
C ILE A 116 0.39 -11.61 8.19
N THR A 117 1.37 -11.80 7.30
CA THR A 117 2.21 -10.70 6.82
C THR A 117 1.39 -9.67 6.05
N GLN A 118 0.54 -10.12 5.11
CA GLN A 118 -0.40 -9.24 4.39
C GLN A 118 -1.42 -8.62 5.34
N GLY A 119 -2.05 -9.40 6.22
CA GLY A 119 -3.03 -8.88 7.16
C GLY A 119 -2.46 -7.87 8.13
N ASP A 120 -1.15 -7.88 8.40
CA ASP A 120 -0.51 -6.95 9.35
C ASP A 120 -0.25 -5.57 8.74
N THR A 121 -0.14 -5.47 7.41
CA THR A 121 0.07 -4.17 6.73
C THR A 121 -1.15 -3.28 6.84
N GLU A 122 -2.34 -3.87 6.76
CA GLU A 122 -3.59 -3.13 6.64
C GLU A 122 -3.94 -2.31 7.90
N PRO A 123 -3.92 -2.87 9.13
CA PRO A 123 -4.05 -2.04 10.34
C PRO A 123 -2.81 -1.18 10.59
N GLY A 124 -1.63 -1.58 10.08
CA GLY A 124 -0.41 -0.78 10.14
C GLY A 124 -0.55 0.56 9.41
N SER A 125 -1.12 0.55 8.20
CA SER A 125 -1.31 1.76 7.39
C SER A 125 -2.35 2.72 8.01
N VAL A 126 -3.42 2.17 8.61
CA VAL A 126 -4.38 2.95 9.40
C VAL A 126 -3.71 3.62 10.60
N GLU A 127 -2.89 2.87 11.34
CA GLU A 127 -2.18 3.39 12.52
C GLU A 127 -1.18 4.48 12.17
N GLN A 128 -0.42 4.32 11.09
CA GLN A 128 0.56 5.31 10.62
C GLN A 128 -0.11 6.63 10.21
N SER A 129 -1.23 6.55 9.50
CA SER A 129 -1.90 7.70 8.89
C SER A 129 -2.91 8.39 9.81
N ARG A 130 -3.24 7.79 10.96
CA ARG A 130 -4.36 8.24 11.80
C ARG A 130 -4.33 9.72 12.22
N GLN A 131 -3.14 10.30 12.43
CA GLN A 131 -3.02 11.69 12.91
C GLN A 131 -3.32 12.71 11.82
N LEU A 132 -3.25 12.32 10.54
CA LEU A 132 -3.47 13.21 9.39
C LEU A 132 -4.88 13.80 9.35
N ALA A 133 -5.86 13.11 9.94
CA ALA A 133 -7.23 13.62 10.04
C ALA A 133 -7.30 15.00 10.72
N ARG A 134 -6.33 15.31 11.60
CA ARG A 134 -6.25 16.59 12.33
C ARG A 134 -5.66 17.74 11.51
N SER A 135 -5.03 17.44 10.39
CA SER A 135 -4.35 18.42 9.52
C SER A 135 -4.87 18.37 8.09
N ALA A 136 -6.07 17.82 7.88
CA ALA A 136 -6.58 17.60 6.54
C ALA A 136 -6.70 18.89 5.73
N PRO A 137 -6.19 18.92 4.48
CA PRO A 137 -6.14 20.14 3.68
C PRO A 137 -7.46 20.51 3.03
N SER A 138 -8.48 19.66 3.10
CA SER A 138 -9.86 19.92 2.67
C SER A 138 -10.79 18.83 3.22
N LEU A 139 -12.11 19.03 3.16
CA LEU A 139 -13.08 17.97 3.42
C LEU A 139 -12.96 16.80 2.42
N TYR A 140 -12.60 17.09 1.17
CA TYR A 140 -12.36 16.07 0.13
C TYR A 140 -11.20 15.15 0.53
N ASP A 141 -10.08 15.74 0.97
CA ASP A 141 -8.88 15.00 1.36
C ASP A 141 -9.10 14.25 2.68
N LEU A 142 -9.80 14.86 3.64
CA LEU A 142 -10.22 14.18 4.88
C LEU A 142 -11.05 12.94 4.53
N ARG A 143 -12.07 13.07 3.69
CA ARG A 143 -12.91 11.92 3.30
C ARG A 143 -12.12 10.84 2.59
N ASN A 144 -11.16 11.18 1.74
CA ASN A 144 -10.32 10.17 1.08
C ASN A 144 -9.43 9.42 2.06
N LEU A 145 -8.85 10.11 3.06
CA LEU A 145 -8.15 9.44 4.16
C LEU A 145 -9.09 8.51 4.95
N LEU A 146 -10.32 8.93 5.21
CA LEU A 146 -11.31 8.10 5.91
C LEU A 146 -11.75 6.90 5.07
N GLN A 147 -11.90 7.07 3.75
CA GLN A 147 -12.21 5.98 2.83
C GLN A 147 -11.07 4.95 2.79
N PHE A 148 -9.83 5.42 2.61
CA PHE A 148 -8.62 4.61 2.73
C PHE A 148 -8.64 3.83 4.05
N SER A 149 -8.87 4.51 5.17
CA SER A 149 -8.82 3.88 6.50
C SER A 149 -9.85 2.75 6.66
N VAL A 150 -11.08 2.93 6.16
CA VAL A 150 -12.12 1.88 6.26
C VAL A 150 -11.88 0.73 5.28
N GLU A 151 -11.28 0.99 4.11
CA GLU A 151 -10.91 -0.03 3.12
C GLU A 151 -9.74 -0.88 3.62
N GLU A 152 -8.70 -0.27 4.18
CA GLU A 152 -7.61 -0.98 4.85
C GLU A 152 -8.09 -1.77 6.08
N GLY A 153 -9.04 -1.19 6.83
CA GLY A 153 -9.78 -1.94 7.85
C GLY A 153 -10.44 -3.19 7.25
N ARG A 154 -11.11 -3.08 6.10
CA ARG A 154 -11.76 -4.22 5.42
C ARG A 154 -10.75 -5.23 4.85
N HIS A 155 -9.58 -4.79 4.42
CA HIS A 155 -8.49 -5.66 4.00
C HIS A 155 -8.04 -6.59 5.13
N LEU A 156 -7.93 -6.06 6.37
CA LEU A 156 -7.70 -6.89 7.54
C LEU A 156 -8.81 -7.95 7.74
N TRP A 157 -10.08 -7.55 7.59
CA TRP A 157 -11.21 -8.50 7.65
C TRP A 157 -11.11 -9.61 6.59
N ALA A 158 -10.62 -9.30 5.39
CA ALA A 158 -10.43 -10.29 4.33
C ALA A 158 -9.37 -11.34 4.70
N MET A 159 -8.23 -10.91 5.27
CA MET A 159 -7.18 -11.84 5.71
C MET A 159 -7.60 -12.63 6.95
N VAL A 160 -8.25 -11.97 7.91
CA VAL A 160 -8.75 -12.62 9.14
C VAL A 160 -9.84 -13.64 8.83
N HIS A 161 -10.70 -13.38 7.86
CA HIS A 161 -11.66 -14.37 7.38
C HIS A 161 -10.96 -15.68 6.96
N LEU A 162 -9.92 -15.59 6.13
CA LEU A 162 -9.19 -16.77 5.67
C LEU A 162 -8.47 -17.48 6.81
N LEU A 163 -7.92 -16.73 7.78
CA LEU A 163 -7.33 -17.28 9.00
C LEU A 163 -8.37 -18.06 9.82
N LEU A 164 -9.54 -17.45 10.09
CA LEU A 164 -10.59 -18.06 10.91
C LEU A 164 -11.23 -19.28 10.25
N GLU A 165 -11.44 -19.24 8.93
CA GLU A 165 -12.06 -20.33 8.18
C GLU A 165 -11.11 -21.53 8.03
N HIS A 166 -9.84 -21.28 7.66
CA HIS A 166 -8.95 -22.35 7.23
C HIS A 166 -7.90 -22.76 8.26
N PHE A 167 -7.69 -22.02 9.35
CA PHE A 167 -6.62 -22.27 10.34
C PHE A 167 -7.11 -22.53 11.77
N GLY A 168 -8.42 -22.59 12.00
CA GLY A 168 -8.99 -23.03 13.27
C GLY A 168 -8.51 -22.19 14.47
N ALA A 169 -8.07 -22.87 15.54
CA ALA A 169 -7.64 -22.19 16.77
C ALA A 169 -6.41 -21.29 16.56
N GLN A 170 -5.44 -21.73 15.74
CA GLN A 170 -4.26 -20.93 15.41
C GLN A 170 -4.64 -19.66 14.65
N GLY A 171 -5.54 -19.76 13.66
CA GLY A 171 -6.02 -18.59 12.93
C GLY A 171 -6.73 -17.57 13.82
N ARG A 172 -7.42 -18.01 14.86
CA ARG A 172 -8.04 -17.11 15.86
C ARG A 172 -7.00 -16.41 16.73
N GLU A 173 -5.94 -17.11 17.13
CA GLU A 173 -4.82 -16.50 17.86
C GLU A 173 -4.12 -15.44 17.00
N ASP A 174 -3.85 -15.76 15.73
CA ASP A 174 -3.22 -14.85 14.78
C ASP A 174 -4.06 -13.57 14.57
N ALA A 175 -5.38 -13.71 14.45
CA ALA A 175 -6.29 -12.57 14.35
C ALA A 175 -6.21 -11.65 15.58
N GLY A 176 -6.08 -12.22 16.78
CA GLY A 176 -5.83 -11.45 18.00
C GLY A 176 -4.48 -10.73 17.97
N GLN A 177 -3.42 -11.42 17.52
CA GLN A 177 -2.07 -10.84 17.41
C GLN A 177 -1.98 -9.70 16.38
N LEU A 178 -2.75 -9.79 15.29
CA LEU A 178 -2.87 -8.72 14.29
C LEU A 178 -3.42 -7.42 14.88
N LEU A 179 -4.33 -7.48 15.86
CA LEU A 179 -4.84 -6.30 16.57
C LEU A 179 -3.94 -5.85 17.73
N ALA A 180 -3.14 -6.78 18.29
CA ALA A 180 -2.24 -6.52 19.40
C ALA A 180 -0.94 -5.82 18.99
N ARG A 181 -0.44 -6.06 17.77
CA ARG A 181 0.70 -5.31 17.20
C ARG A 181 0.29 -3.86 16.94
N ARG A 182 1.24 -2.93 17.05
CA ARG A 182 1.03 -1.49 16.85
C ARG A 182 2.19 -0.87 16.08
N SER A 183 1.89 -0.05 15.09
CA SER A 183 2.88 0.70 14.31
C SER A 183 3.78 1.52 15.23
N GLY A 184 5.10 1.36 15.07
CA GLY A 184 6.11 2.11 15.81
C GLY A 184 6.26 1.74 17.30
N SER A 185 5.54 0.71 17.79
CA SER A 185 5.66 0.26 19.17
C SER A 185 7.03 -0.36 19.45
N SER A 186 7.65 -0.01 20.59
CA SER A 186 8.90 -0.64 21.05
C SER A 186 8.75 -2.09 21.53
N GLY A 187 7.56 -2.47 22.01
CA GLY A 187 7.29 -3.81 22.54
C GLY A 187 6.71 -4.78 21.51
N ASN A 188 5.65 -4.37 20.81
CA ASN A 188 4.95 -5.19 19.82
C ASN A 188 4.75 -4.44 18.48
N PRO A 189 5.83 -4.14 17.72
CA PRO A 189 5.75 -3.42 16.45
C PRO A 189 5.02 -4.21 15.36
N ARG A 190 4.67 -3.53 14.27
CA ARG A 190 4.27 -4.17 13.00
C ARG A 190 5.42 -5.00 12.43
N ILE A 191 5.11 -6.02 11.64
CA ILE A 191 6.08 -7.00 11.12
C ILE A 191 7.10 -6.35 10.18
N LEU A 192 6.63 -5.48 9.28
CA LEU A 192 7.45 -4.87 8.24
C LEU A 192 7.88 -3.46 8.67
N ASP A 193 9.18 -3.16 8.59
CA ASP A 193 9.76 -1.89 9.10
C ASP A 193 9.09 -0.65 8.49
N ALA A 194 8.75 -0.69 7.19
CA ALA A 194 8.10 0.44 6.53
C ALA A 194 6.82 0.87 7.25
N PHE A 195 6.06 -0.08 7.80
CA PHE A 195 4.80 0.14 8.53
C PHE A 195 4.99 0.60 9.97
N ASN A 196 6.24 0.73 10.44
CA ASN A 196 6.59 1.29 11.75
C ASN A 196 7.18 2.71 11.64
N ASN A 197 7.39 3.22 10.42
CA ASN A 197 7.92 4.56 10.22
C ASN A 197 6.80 5.60 10.40
N PRO A 198 7.05 6.74 11.09
CA PRO A 198 6.01 7.73 11.33
C PRO A 198 5.56 8.43 10.05
N LEU A 199 4.25 8.53 9.85
CA LEU A 199 3.61 9.18 8.71
C LEU A 199 2.79 10.36 9.24
N ASN A 200 3.47 11.49 9.48
CA ASN A 200 2.93 12.62 10.25
C ASN A 200 2.53 13.84 9.39
N ASP A 201 2.66 13.74 8.08
CA ASP A 201 2.43 14.82 7.14
C ASP A 201 1.78 14.30 5.85
N TRP A 202 0.99 15.15 5.19
CA TRP A 202 0.23 14.76 4.01
C TRP A 202 1.10 14.55 2.77
N LEU A 203 2.32 15.09 2.73
CA LEU A 203 3.24 14.83 1.62
C LEU A 203 3.72 13.38 1.68
N SER A 204 4.15 12.93 2.87
CA SER A 204 4.46 11.54 3.17
C SER A 204 3.28 10.63 2.90
N TYR A 205 2.05 11.03 3.24
CA TYR A 205 0.85 10.25 2.92
C TYR A 205 0.66 10.05 1.42
N PHE A 206 0.73 11.11 0.61
CA PHE A 206 0.57 10.96 -0.84
C PHE A 206 1.71 10.15 -1.46
N ILE A 207 2.94 10.29 -0.96
CA ILE A 207 4.08 9.45 -1.39
C ILE A 207 3.87 7.99 -0.98
N TRP A 208 3.37 7.75 0.23
CA TRP A 208 3.04 6.41 0.72
C TRP A 208 1.97 5.77 -0.17
N CYS A 209 0.82 6.42 -0.38
CA CYS A 209 -0.21 5.91 -1.28
C CYS A 209 0.26 5.73 -2.74
N PHE A 210 1.25 6.51 -3.17
CA PHE A 210 1.82 6.38 -4.51
C PHE A 210 2.76 5.17 -4.63
N LEU A 211 3.55 4.88 -3.59
CA LEU A 211 4.61 3.86 -3.57
C LEU A 211 4.19 2.57 -2.83
N ALA A 212 3.84 2.68 -1.55
CA ALA A 212 3.56 1.55 -0.65
C ALA A 212 2.30 0.76 -1.04
N ASP A 213 1.17 1.43 -1.25
CA ASP A 213 -0.06 0.80 -1.77
C ASP A 213 0.15 0.18 -3.15
N ARG A 214 1.12 0.69 -3.91
CA ARG A 214 1.52 0.09 -5.18
C ARG A 214 2.41 -1.15 -4.98
N ASP A 215 3.23 -1.25 -3.93
CA ASP A 215 3.77 -2.55 -3.51
C ASP A 215 2.61 -3.51 -3.15
N GLY A 216 1.65 -3.05 -2.33
CA GLY A 216 0.42 -3.77 -2.01
C GLY A 216 -0.27 -4.34 -3.25
N LYS A 217 -0.50 -3.50 -4.28
CA LYS A 217 -1.00 -3.93 -5.60
C LYS A 217 -0.19 -5.10 -6.18
N TYR A 218 1.15 -5.03 -6.21
CA TYR A 218 1.97 -6.11 -6.78
C TYR A 218 1.91 -7.39 -5.93
N GLN A 219 1.90 -7.28 -4.60
CA GLN A 219 1.71 -8.42 -3.71
C GLN A 219 0.34 -9.08 -3.95
N LEU A 220 -0.73 -8.27 -4.02
CA LEU A 220 -2.09 -8.74 -4.26
C LEU A 220 -2.26 -9.33 -5.66
N LEU A 221 -1.68 -8.72 -6.71
CA LEU A 221 -1.68 -9.29 -8.06
C LEU A 221 -1.02 -10.66 -8.09
N SER A 222 0.15 -10.80 -7.48
CA SER A 222 0.84 -12.09 -7.39
C SER A 222 0.05 -13.16 -6.65
N VAL A 223 -0.62 -12.78 -5.55
CA VAL A 223 -1.43 -13.70 -4.75
C VAL A 223 -2.81 -13.95 -5.38
N SER A 224 -3.30 -13.05 -6.24
CA SER A 224 -4.54 -13.23 -7.02
C SER A 224 -4.46 -14.39 -8.01
N GLU A 225 -3.25 -14.83 -8.33
CA GLU A 225 -2.99 -15.99 -9.19
C GLU A 225 -2.98 -17.32 -8.41
N SER A 226 -3.01 -17.28 -7.07
CA SER A 226 -2.86 -18.45 -6.20
C SER A 226 -3.79 -19.61 -6.59
N ALA A 227 -3.25 -20.83 -6.51
CA ALA A 227 -4.02 -22.06 -6.57
C ALA A 227 -4.89 -22.26 -5.32
N PHE A 228 -4.64 -21.56 -4.21
CA PHE A 228 -5.60 -21.47 -3.13
C PHE A 228 -6.69 -20.46 -3.48
N ASP A 229 -7.80 -20.96 -4.03
CA ASP A 229 -8.83 -20.16 -4.68
C ASP A 229 -9.55 -19.16 -3.75
N PRO A 230 -9.87 -19.48 -2.47
CA PRO A 230 -10.37 -18.49 -1.52
C PRO A 230 -9.45 -17.29 -1.32
N LEU A 231 -8.13 -17.51 -1.28
CA LEU A 231 -7.15 -16.43 -1.18
C LEU A 231 -7.12 -15.60 -2.46
N ALA A 232 -6.99 -16.26 -3.62
CA ALA A 232 -6.98 -15.59 -4.92
C ALA A 232 -8.21 -14.70 -5.11
N ARG A 233 -9.41 -15.21 -4.81
CA ARG A 233 -10.66 -14.45 -4.96
C ARG A 233 -10.79 -13.30 -3.96
N SER A 234 -10.23 -13.45 -2.75
CA SER A 234 -10.19 -12.36 -1.76
C SER A 234 -9.31 -11.21 -2.25
N THR A 235 -8.11 -11.50 -2.75
CA THR A 235 -7.19 -10.47 -3.25
C THR A 235 -7.66 -9.84 -4.57
N GLN A 236 -8.33 -10.60 -5.45
CA GLN A 236 -9.01 -10.04 -6.63
C GLN A 236 -10.03 -8.97 -6.27
N PHE A 237 -10.79 -9.16 -5.18
CA PHE A 237 -11.71 -8.14 -4.71
C PHE A 237 -10.97 -6.95 -4.09
N MET A 238 -9.95 -7.18 -3.27
CA MET A 238 -9.12 -6.09 -2.69
C MET A 238 -8.50 -5.20 -3.77
N LEU A 239 -8.05 -5.76 -4.90
CA LEU A 239 -7.52 -4.98 -6.03
C LEU A 239 -8.52 -3.95 -6.60
N THR A 240 -9.83 -4.15 -6.41
CA THR A 240 -10.84 -3.15 -6.81
C THR A 240 -10.83 -1.90 -5.92
N GLU A 241 -10.48 -2.07 -4.64
CA GLU A 241 -10.36 -1.00 -3.67
C GLU A 241 -9.00 -0.31 -3.78
N GLU A 242 -7.91 -1.09 -3.92
CA GLU A 242 -6.52 -0.64 -4.02
C GLU A 242 -6.30 0.45 -5.10
N ALA A 243 -7.08 0.37 -6.19
CA ALA A 243 -7.07 1.37 -7.25
C ALA A 243 -7.37 2.79 -6.74
N HIS A 244 -8.21 2.94 -5.72
CA HIS A 244 -8.52 4.23 -5.11
C HIS A 244 -7.36 4.75 -4.27
N HIS A 245 -6.67 3.88 -3.52
CA HIS A 245 -5.53 4.27 -2.70
C HIS A 245 -4.41 4.85 -3.58
N MET A 246 -4.06 4.12 -4.65
CA MET A 246 -3.09 4.58 -5.64
C MET A 246 -3.48 5.90 -6.32
N PHE A 247 -4.78 6.12 -6.54
CA PHE A 247 -5.29 7.39 -7.05
C PHE A 247 -5.07 8.54 -6.07
N ILE A 248 -5.30 8.33 -4.76
CA ILE A 248 -5.06 9.34 -3.71
C ILE A 248 -3.60 9.81 -3.77
N GLY A 249 -2.65 8.88 -3.88
CA GLY A 249 -1.23 9.21 -4.01
C GLY A 249 -0.90 9.93 -5.30
N GLU A 250 -1.37 9.42 -6.45
CA GLU A 250 -1.04 10.00 -7.76
C GLU A 250 -1.61 11.42 -7.93
N ASP A 251 -2.89 11.63 -7.62
CA ASP A 251 -3.53 12.94 -7.73
C ASP A 251 -3.06 13.90 -6.63
N GLY A 252 -2.85 13.42 -5.41
CA GLY A 252 -2.31 14.23 -4.31
C GLY A 252 -0.96 14.84 -4.67
N LEU A 253 -0.01 14.01 -5.14
CA LEU A 253 1.30 14.51 -5.59
C LEU A 253 1.21 15.42 -6.80
N ARG A 254 0.38 15.10 -7.79
CA ARG A 254 0.11 15.99 -8.94
C ARG A 254 -0.36 17.37 -8.46
N ARG A 255 -1.25 17.42 -7.47
CA ARG A 255 -1.81 18.66 -6.93
C ARG A 255 -0.76 19.49 -6.17
N VAL A 256 0.15 18.84 -5.43
CA VAL A 256 1.26 19.52 -4.75
C VAL A 256 2.20 20.10 -5.79
N ILE A 257 2.65 19.28 -6.75
CA ILE A 257 3.57 19.70 -7.82
C ILE A 257 2.99 20.84 -8.63
N GLN A 258 1.71 20.79 -8.98
CA GLN A 258 1.04 21.89 -9.68
C GLN A 258 1.06 23.17 -8.84
N ARG A 259 0.78 23.08 -7.53
CA ARG A 259 0.80 24.26 -6.66
C ARG A 259 2.19 24.85 -6.53
N THR A 260 3.22 24.01 -6.46
CA THR A 260 4.62 24.42 -6.49
C THR A 260 4.94 25.17 -7.77
N ILE A 261 4.58 24.63 -8.95
CA ILE A 261 4.75 25.30 -10.24
C ILE A 261 4.06 26.68 -10.27
N ASP A 262 2.83 26.76 -9.76
CA ASP A 262 2.06 28.01 -9.75
C ASP A 262 2.75 29.08 -8.90
N LEU A 263 3.26 28.70 -7.72
CA LEU A 263 4.01 29.58 -6.83
C LEU A 263 5.36 29.99 -7.42
N MET A 264 6.09 29.05 -8.03
CA MET A 264 7.34 29.34 -8.72
C MET A 264 7.14 30.40 -9.80
N ARG A 265 6.06 30.27 -10.60
CA ARG A 265 5.72 31.26 -11.63
C ARG A 265 5.29 32.60 -11.04
N ALA A 266 4.48 32.59 -9.99
CA ALA A 266 3.95 33.82 -9.39
C ALA A 266 5.04 34.67 -8.73
N HIS A 267 6.11 34.03 -8.24
CA HIS A 267 7.15 34.67 -7.45
C HIS A 267 8.55 34.62 -8.07
N ASP A 268 8.68 34.05 -9.29
CA ASP A 268 9.94 33.89 -10.03
C ASP A 268 11.07 33.28 -9.17
N THR A 269 10.78 32.17 -8.49
CA THR A 269 11.72 31.51 -7.57
C THR A 269 11.45 30.01 -7.42
N ASP A 270 12.50 29.23 -7.19
CA ASP A 270 12.38 27.83 -6.80
C ASP A 270 12.08 27.66 -5.29
N ASP A 271 12.38 28.68 -4.48
CA ASP A 271 12.07 28.70 -3.05
C ASP A 271 10.64 29.19 -2.81
N VAL A 272 9.71 28.24 -2.92
CA VAL A 272 8.28 28.49 -2.67
C VAL A 272 7.89 28.44 -1.18
N GLY A 273 8.83 28.09 -0.29
CA GLY A 273 8.58 27.92 1.15
C GLY A 273 7.98 29.18 1.80
N PRO A 274 8.57 30.37 1.60
CA PRO A 274 8.04 31.64 2.12
C PRO A 274 6.61 31.98 1.66
N TYR A 275 6.13 31.36 0.57
CA TYR A 275 4.80 31.56 0.02
C TYR A 275 3.83 30.42 0.39
N GLY A 276 4.19 29.61 1.38
CA GLY A 276 3.37 28.50 1.87
C GLY A 276 3.37 27.27 0.95
N GLY A 277 4.29 27.19 -0.01
CA GLY A 277 4.44 26.05 -0.91
C GLY A 277 5.37 24.97 -0.37
N ILE A 278 5.41 23.83 -1.06
CA ILE A 278 6.38 22.76 -0.83
C ILE A 278 7.32 22.72 -2.04
N SER A 279 8.63 22.91 -1.84
CA SER A 279 9.59 22.96 -2.95
C SER A 279 9.79 21.59 -3.62
N LEU A 280 10.18 21.58 -4.89
CA LEU A 280 10.49 20.35 -5.62
C LEU A 280 11.64 19.57 -4.97
N ALA A 281 12.61 20.27 -4.38
CA ALA A 281 13.71 19.68 -3.63
C ALA A 281 13.20 18.96 -2.36
N THR A 282 12.23 19.54 -1.65
CA THR A 282 11.58 18.86 -0.50
C THR A 282 10.85 17.60 -0.98
N ILE A 283 10.06 17.67 -2.06
CA ILE A 283 9.37 16.49 -2.61
C ILE A 283 10.37 15.39 -2.95
N GLN A 284 11.48 15.72 -3.61
CA GLN A 284 12.54 14.77 -3.96
C GLN A 284 13.18 14.13 -2.72
N ARG A 285 13.48 14.91 -1.67
CA ARG A 285 14.02 14.36 -0.41
C ARG A 285 13.04 13.37 0.25
N PHE A 286 11.75 13.67 0.26
CA PHE A 286 10.76 12.74 0.79
C PHE A 286 10.59 11.49 -0.08
N LEU A 287 10.70 11.58 -1.42
CA LEU A 287 10.79 10.40 -2.29
C LEU A 287 12.03 9.55 -1.95
N ASN A 288 13.18 10.19 -1.75
CA ASN A 288 14.41 9.51 -1.33
C ASN A 288 14.27 8.84 0.04
N PHE A 289 13.44 9.39 0.93
CA PHE A 289 13.18 8.78 2.23
C PHE A 289 12.27 7.55 2.14
N TRP A 290 11.18 7.64 1.40
CA TRP A 290 10.17 6.58 1.36
C TRP A 290 10.54 5.45 0.39
N ALA A 291 11.06 5.75 -0.80
CA ALA A 291 11.30 4.75 -1.83
C ALA A 291 12.18 3.56 -1.36
N PRO A 292 13.33 3.78 -0.69
CA PRO A 292 14.15 2.67 -0.18
C PRO A 292 13.43 1.73 0.80
N ARG A 293 12.55 2.29 1.65
CA ARG A 293 11.75 1.51 2.60
C ARG A 293 10.74 0.63 1.90
N ILE A 294 10.18 1.10 0.78
CA ILE A 294 9.26 0.32 -0.05
C ILE A 294 10.03 -0.73 -0.86
N TYR A 295 11.26 -0.43 -1.32
CA TYR A 295 12.10 -1.43 -1.98
C TYR A 295 12.39 -2.62 -1.05
N ASP A 296 12.57 -2.36 0.25
CA ASP A 296 12.80 -3.38 1.27
C ASP A 296 11.58 -4.31 1.48
N LEU A 297 10.35 -3.89 1.14
CA LEU A 297 9.14 -4.72 1.26
C LEU A 297 9.17 -5.93 0.30
N PHE A 298 9.86 -5.81 -0.83
CA PHE A 298 10.07 -6.94 -1.76
C PHE A 298 11.07 -7.98 -1.22
N GLY A 299 11.81 -7.67 -0.14
CA GLY A 299 12.86 -8.53 0.39
C GLY A 299 14.12 -8.59 -0.48
N SER A 300 14.93 -9.62 -0.25
CA SER A 300 16.15 -9.88 -1.02
C SER A 300 15.79 -10.23 -2.45
N ASP A 301 16.57 -9.74 -3.40
CA ASP A 301 16.43 -10.02 -4.84
C ASP A 301 16.34 -11.54 -5.06
N GLU A 302 17.28 -12.27 -4.46
CA GLU A 302 17.34 -13.72 -4.46
C GLU A 302 16.65 -14.33 -3.21
N SER A 303 15.74 -15.29 -3.40
CA SER A 303 14.98 -15.91 -2.30
C SER A 303 14.44 -17.30 -2.64
N ALA A 304 14.99 -18.32 -1.97
CA ALA A 304 14.47 -19.70 -2.04
C ALA A 304 12.99 -19.78 -1.63
N ARG A 305 12.55 -18.98 -0.64
CA ARG A 305 11.14 -18.96 -0.21
C ARG A 305 10.20 -18.46 -1.31
N ALA A 306 10.65 -17.51 -2.13
CA ALA A 306 9.86 -17.02 -3.25
C ALA A 306 9.74 -18.10 -4.33
N ALA A 307 10.84 -18.81 -4.62
CA ALA A 307 10.84 -19.96 -5.52
C ALA A 307 9.89 -21.07 -5.02
N ASP A 308 9.98 -21.44 -3.75
CA ASP A 308 9.12 -22.48 -3.15
C ASP A 308 7.64 -22.13 -3.25
N MET A 309 7.26 -20.87 -2.98
CA MET A 309 5.87 -20.42 -3.13
C MET A 309 5.39 -20.43 -4.59
N PHE A 310 6.28 -20.14 -5.54
CA PHE A 310 5.97 -20.20 -6.96
C PHE A 310 5.71 -21.65 -7.39
N PHE A 311 6.65 -22.57 -7.13
CA PHE A 311 6.50 -23.96 -7.53
C PHE A 311 5.36 -24.67 -6.80
N ALA A 312 5.05 -24.27 -5.56
CA ALA A 312 3.86 -24.71 -4.86
C ALA A 312 2.53 -24.14 -5.42
N GLY A 313 2.54 -23.25 -6.40
CA GLY A 313 1.33 -22.62 -6.93
C GLY A 313 0.67 -21.62 -5.97
N ILE A 314 1.39 -21.12 -4.95
CA ILE A 314 0.84 -20.25 -3.90
C ILE A 314 0.89 -18.77 -4.31
N LYS A 315 2.00 -18.32 -4.89
CA LYS A 315 2.23 -16.91 -5.25
C LYS A 315 2.94 -16.83 -6.61
N GLY A 316 2.26 -16.30 -7.62
CA GLY A 316 2.78 -16.14 -8.97
C GLY A 316 3.52 -14.81 -9.14
N ARG A 317 3.96 -14.50 -10.36
CA ARG A 317 4.32 -13.13 -10.74
C ARG A 317 3.05 -12.31 -10.90
N ALA A 318 3.18 -10.99 -10.85
CA ALA A 318 2.06 -10.10 -11.17
C ALA A 318 1.66 -10.32 -12.64
N HIS A 319 0.37 -10.59 -12.88
CA HIS A 319 -0.16 -10.95 -14.20
C HIS A 319 0.51 -12.19 -14.80
N GLU A 320 0.56 -13.28 -14.05
CA GLU A 320 1.25 -14.52 -14.43
C GLU A 320 0.80 -15.05 -15.80
N SER A 321 -0.46 -14.81 -16.20
CA SER A 321 -1.00 -15.24 -17.49
C SER A 321 -0.33 -14.60 -18.71
N ASN A 322 0.47 -13.55 -18.51
CA ASN A 322 1.16 -12.84 -19.59
C ASN A 322 2.51 -13.45 -19.96
N PHE A 323 2.92 -14.54 -19.31
CA PHE A 323 4.24 -15.14 -19.48
C PHE A 323 4.13 -16.58 -19.95
N ASP A 324 4.90 -16.98 -20.96
CA ASP A 324 4.86 -18.34 -21.52
C ASP A 324 5.67 -19.36 -20.69
N ASP A 325 6.61 -18.90 -19.87
CA ASP A 325 7.49 -19.73 -19.05
C ASP A 325 6.91 -20.07 -17.66
N HIS A 326 5.62 -19.79 -17.43
CA HIS A 326 4.89 -19.83 -16.15
C HIS A 326 4.89 -21.19 -15.41
N VAL A 327 5.47 -22.23 -15.98
CA VAL A 327 5.64 -23.54 -15.30
C VAL A 327 7.05 -23.72 -14.74
N ARG A 328 8.07 -23.30 -15.50
CA ARG A 328 9.48 -23.64 -15.20
C ARG A 328 10.37 -22.44 -14.88
N LEU A 329 9.93 -21.22 -15.21
CA LEU A 329 10.72 -19.99 -15.09
C LEU A 329 12.10 -20.13 -15.75
N GLU A 330 12.09 -20.53 -17.03
CA GLU A 330 13.31 -20.72 -17.80
C GLU A 330 13.98 -19.37 -18.07
N GLY A 331 15.31 -19.32 -17.96
CA GLY A 331 16.10 -18.12 -18.22
C GLY A 331 16.79 -17.57 -16.98
N THR A 332 17.56 -16.51 -17.21
CA THR A 332 18.35 -15.83 -16.18
C THR A 332 18.00 -14.36 -16.11
N VAL A 333 18.19 -13.78 -14.94
CA VAL A 333 18.09 -12.34 -14.71
C VAL A 333 19.38 -11.84 -14.08
N SER A 334 19.68 -10.56 -14.31
CA SER A 334 20.81 -9.92 -13.66
C SER A 334 20.41 -9.45 -12.27
N VAL A 335 21.20 -9.84 -11.27
CA VAL A 335 21.13 -9.31 -9.90
C VAL A 335 22.50 -8.81 -9.48
N GLU A 336 22.56 -7.93 -8.47
CA GLU A 336 23.83 -7.51 -7.89
C GLU A 336 24.16 -8.33 -6.64
N ARG A 337 25.43 -8.73 -6.51
CA ARG A 337 25.99 -9.32 -5.30
C ARG A 337 27.18 -8.49 -4.82
N ARG A 338 27.51 -8.59 -3.53
CA ARG A 338 28.77 -8.07 -3.02
C ARG A 338 29.94 -8.80 -3.68
N SER A 339 30.99 -8.07 -4.01
CA SER A 339 32.19 -8.65 -4.62
C SER A 339 32.79 -9.73 -3.71
N PRO A 340 33.11 -10.92 -4.23
CA PRO A 340 33.75 -11.97 -3.46
C PRO A 340 35.22 -11.65 -3.12
N ASP A 341 35.84 -10.72 -3.84
CA ASP A 341 37.27 -10.40 -3.73
C ASP A 341 37.62 -9.49 -2.54
N GLY A 342 36.65 -9.18 -1.66
CA GLY A 342 36.87 -8.45 -0.42
C GLY A 342 36.90 -6.92 -0.55
N ASP A 343 36.89 -6.39 -1.77
CA ASP A 343 36.59 -4.97 -2.01
C ASP A 343 35.11 -4.71 -1.71
N ASP A 344 34.77 -3.56 -1.11
CA ASP A 344 33.39 -3.09 -0.84
C ASP A 344 32.55 -2.83 -2.13
N GLY A 345 32.92 -3.45 -3.25
CA GLY A 345 32.29 -3.37 -4.56
C GLY A 345 31.10 -4.30 -4.73
N TYR A 346 30.34 -4.05 -5.80
CA TYR A 346 29.17 -4.83 -6.21
C TYR A 346 29.36 -5.29 -7.65
N VAL A 347 29.01 -6.54 -7.92
CA VAL A 347 29.12 -7.15 -9.25
C VAL A 347 27.76 -7.63 -9.72
N ALA A 348 27.46 -7.36 -10.99
CA ALA A 348 26.28 -7.91 -11.65
C ALA A 348 26.53 -9.37 -12.02
N VAL A 349 25.66 -10.26 -11.58
CA VAL A 349 25.71 -11.69 -11.88
C VAL A 349 24.40 -12.15 -12.52
N GLN A 350 24.50 -13.14 -13.41
CA GLN A 350 23.34 -13.82 -13.97
C GLN A 350 22.92 -14.96 -13.04
N VAL A 351 21.66 -14.95 -12.61
CA VAL A 351 21.07 -16.00 -11.78
C VAL A 351 19.80 -16.55 -12.43
N PRO A 352 19.42 -17.81 -12.19
CA PRO A 352 18.14 -18.33 -12.67
C PRO A 352 16.96 -17.46 -12.20
N MET A 353 15.99 -17.20 -13.08
CA MET A 353 14.84 -16.32 -12.75
C MET A 353 14.09 -16.79 -11.51
N LYS A 354 13.89 -18.10 -11.36
CA LYS A 354 13.24 -18.71 -10.19
C LYS A 354 13.88 -18.30 -8.86
N ASP A 355 15.19 -18.06 -8.85
CA ASP A 355 15.90 -17.71 -7.63
C ASP A 355 15.73 -16.24 -7.30
N ALA A 356 15.35 -15.40 -8.27
CA ALA A 356 15.31 -13.95 -8.18
C ALA A 356 13.90 -13.32 -8.34
N LEU A 357 12.84 -14.08 -8.04
CA LEU A 357 11.44 -13.64 -8.24
C LEU A 357 11.08 -12.34 -7.51
N ASN A 358 11.66 -12.10 -6.33
CA ASN A 358 11.49 -10.85 -5.60
C ASN A 358 12.10 -9.66 -6.35
N GLY A 359 13.31 -9.84 -6.89
CA GLY A 359 13.98 -8.83 -7.72
C GLY A 359 13.19 -8.54 -9.00
N VAL A 360 12.68 -9.58 -9.66
CA VAL A 360 11.83 -9.46 -10.87
C VAL A 360 10.56 -8.65 -10.57
N MET A 361 9.85 -8.97 -9.49
CA MET A 361 8.65 -8.25 -9.08
C MET A 361 8.96 -6.77 -8.77
N ARG A 362 10.05 -6.51 -8.05
CA ARG A 362 10.50 -5.13 -7.79
C ARG A 362 10.81 -4.37 -9.08
N GLN A 363 11.48 -4.97 -10.06
CA GLN A 363 11.74 -4.28 -11.34
C GLN A 363 10.44 -3.96 -12.08
N ALA A 364 9.47 -4.87 -12.10
CA ALA A 364 8.16 -4.61 -12.70
C ALA A 364 7.46 -3.43 -12.00
N TYR A 365 7.47 -3.40 -10.67
CA TYR A 365 6.97 -2.29 -9.86
C TYR A 365 7.67 -0.95 -10.18
N LEU A 366 9.00 -0.95 -10.22
CA LEU A 366 9.78 0.26 -10.53
C LEU A 366 9.51 0.79 -11.94
N GLY A 367 9.27 -0.11 -12.90
CA GLY A 367 8.85 0.25 -14.26
C GLY A 367 7.53 1.02 -14.27
N GLU A 368 6.52 0.56 -13.54
CA GLU A 368 5.24 1.26 -13.41
C GLU A 368 5.42 2.63 -12.72
N VAL A 369 6.11 2.68 -11.57
CA VAL A 369 6.33 3.92 -10.83
C VAL A 369 7.06 4.96 -11.69
N THR A 370 8.11 4.55 -12.41
CA THR A 370 8.87 5.44 -13.29
C THR A 370 7.99 5.98 -14.42
N MET A 371 7.14 5.15 -15.02
CA MET A 371 6.19 5.58 -16.04
C MET A 371 5.21 6.62 -15.50
N LEU A 372 4.67 6.41 -14.29
CA LEU A 372 3.75 7.36 -13.66
C LEU A 372 4.43 8.69 -13.31
N MET A 373 5.63 8.64 -12.73
CA MET A 373 6.45 9.85 -12.44
C MET A 373 6.77 10.66 -13.70
N SER A 374 6.92 10.00 -14.85
CA SER A 374 7.13 10.69 -16.14
C SER A 374 6.02 11.68 -16.48
N ARG A 375 4.79 11.46 -15.98
CA ARG A 375 3.65 12.39 -16.16
C ARG A 375 3.89 13.70 -15.42
N TRP A 376 4.39 13.64 -14.19
CA TRP A 376 4.76 14.83 -13.42
C TRP A 376 5.98 15.53 -14.01
N ASN A 377 6.98 14.78 -14.47
CA ASN A 377 8.16 15.37 -15.13
C ASN A 377 7.77 16.07 -16.44
N LYS A 378 6.76 15.59 -17.18
CA LYS A 378 6.18 16.33 -18.32
C LYS A 378 5.51 17.63 -17.88
N MET A 379 4.86 17.69 -16.71
CA MET A 379 4.31 18.94 -16.16
C MET A 379 5.44 19.94 -15.83
N LEU A 380 6.49 19.47 -15.16
CA LEU A 380 7.68 20.27 -14.81
C LEU A 380 8.39 20.81 -16.05
N ALA A 381 8.58 19.97 -17.08
CA ALA A 381 9.18 20.37 -18.35
C ALA A 381 8.35 21.42 -19.08
N ARG A 382 7.02 21.26 -19.14
CA ARG A 382 6.10 22.27 -19.71
C ARG A 382 6.16 23.59 -18.96
N ALA A 383 6.35 23.53 -17.64
CA ALA A 383 6.53 24.69 -16.79
C ALA A 383 7.95 25.30 -16.86
N ARG A 384 8.88 24.66 -17.57
CA ARG A 384 10.30 25.05 -17.64
C ARG A 384 10.99 25.13 -16.28
N ALA A 385 10.61 24.26 -15.35
CA ALA A 385 11.08 24.29 -13.96
C ALA A 385 12.55 23.87 -13.77
N GLY A 386 13.27 23.44 -14.82
CA GLY A 386 14.68 23.01 -14.71
C GLY A 386 14.92 21.81 -13.79
N PHE A 387 13.87 21.11 -13.35
CA PHE A 387 13.91 20.07 -12.34
C PHE A 387 13.22 18.78 -12.83
N GLU A 388 13.73 17.64 -12.40
CA GLU A 388 13.15 16.33 -12.69
C GLU A 388 13.08 15.50 -11.40
N LEU A 389 11.89 15.02 -11.06
CA LEU A 389 11.69 14.08 -9.96
C LEU A 389 12.14 12.69 -10.39
N ARG A 390 12.92 12.03 -9.54
CA ARG A 390 13.49 10.70 -9.81
C ARG A 390 13.34 9.78 -8.60
N LEU A 391 13.23 8.49 -8.86
CA LEU A 391 13.47 7.51 -7.80
C LEU A 391 14.97 7.47 -7.48
N PRO A 392 15.37 7.35 -6.20
CA PRO A 392 16.76 7.08 -5.89
C PRO A 392 17.15 5.67 -6.39
N SER A 393 18.44 5.47 -6.59
CA SER A 393 19.02 4.16 -6.87
C SER A 393 18.53 3.10 -5.89
N GLN A 394 18.37 1.86 -6.36
CA GLN A 394 17.97 0.72 -5.53
C GLN A 394 19.01 0.37 -4.46
N ARG A 395 20.22 0.94 -4.54
CA ARG A 395 21.28 0.84 -3.53
C ARG A 395 21.10 1.84 -2.38
N PHE A 396 20.45 2.97 -2.66
CA PHE A 396 20.40 4.10 -1.74
C PHE A 396 19.59 3.76 -0.47
N ASN A 397 20.21 3.95 0.69
CA ASN A 397 19.56 3.96 2.00
C ASN A 397 18.67 2.73 2.30
N ARG A 398 19.11 1.55 1.85
CA ARG A 398 18.46 0.24 2.08
C ARG A 398 18.76 -0.26 3.49
N ARG A 399 17.77 -0.88 4.13
CA ARG A 399 17.91 -1.55 5.44
C ARG A 399 17.85 -3.07 5.31
N PHE A 400 17.45 -3.58 4.16
CA PHE A 400 17.35 -5.01 3.87
C PHE A 400 18.10 -5.37 2.58
N GLY A 401 18.48 -6.64 2.45
CA GLY A 401 19.14 -7.18 1.26
C GLY A 401 20.61 -6.81 1.14
N VAL A 402 21.17 -6.98 -0.07
CA VAL A 402 22.63 -6.94 -0.32
C VAL A 402 23.28 -5.58 0.00
N TYR A 403 22.52 -4.49 -0.11
CA TYR A 403 22.99 -3.12 0.14
C TYR A 403 22.85 -2.67 1.60
N ALA A 404 22.23 -3.49 2.47
CA ALA A 404 22.04 -3.13 3.86
C ALA A 404 23.39 -2.84 4.56
N GLY A 405 23.43 -1.75 5.32
CA GLY A 405 24.64 -1.33 6.04
C GLY A 405 25.70 -0.63 5.19
N ALA A 406 25.55 -0.55 3.87
CA ALA A 406 26.43 0.22 3.00
C ALA A 406 25.86 1.63 2.73
N ARG A 407 26.72 2.55 2.28
CA ARG A 407 26.36 3.94 1.99
C ARG A 407 26.53 4.25 0.51
N PHE A 408 25.49 4.85 -0.06
CA PHE A 408 25.46 5.27 -1.45
C PHE A 408 24.85 6.67 -1.56
N SER A 409 25.25 7.40 -2.61
CA SER A 409 24.51 8.57 -3.09
C SER A 409 23.12 8.16 -3.62
N PRO A 410 22.17 9.10 -3.79
CA PRO A 410 20.91 8.82 -4.48
C PRO A 410 21.08 8.29 -5.91
N GLN A 411 22.22 8.55 -6.54
CA GLN A 411 22.58 8.05 -7.88
C GLN A 411 23.12 6.60 -7.85
N GLY A 412 23.51 6.09 -6.66
CA GLY A 412 24.00 4.73 -6.47
C GLY A 412 25.51 4.60 -6.38
N ASP A 413 26.23 5.73 -6.29
CA ASP A 413 27.68 5.76 -6.13
C ASP A 413 28.05 5.41 -4.69
N PRO A 414 29.00 4.49 -4.44
CA PRO A 414 29.50 4.23 -3.09
C PRO A 414 30.09 5.50 -2.48
N VAL A 415 29.71 5.80 -1.23
CA VAL A 415 30.25 6.94 -0.48
C VAL A 415 30.66 6.50 0.92
N GLY A 416 31.63 7.19 1.53
CA GLY A 416 31.97 6.95 2.94
C GLY A 416 30.90 7.50 3.90
N GLU A 417 30.89 7.01 5.14
CA GLU A 417 29.95 7.48 6.19
C GLU A 417 30.04 9.00 6.40
N SER A 418 31.25 9.57 6.44
CA SER A 418 31.44 11.01 6.60
C SER A 418 30.85 11.83 5.45
N VAL A 419 30.98 11.34 4.21
CA VAL A 419 30.41 11.97 3.02
C VAL A 419 28.89 11.87 3.05
N PHE A 420 28.36 10.70 3.42
CA PHE A 420 26.92 10.48 3.54
C PHE A 420 26.31 11.43 4.57
N GLU A 421 26.90 11.54 5.76
CA GLU A 421 26.39 12.41 6.82
C GLU A 421 26.54 13.90 6.45
N ALA A 422 27.60 14.30 5.74
CA ALA A 422 27.76 15.67 5.24
C ALA A 422 26.69 16.08 4.22
N HIS A 423 26.26 15.16 3.34
CA HIS A 423 25.24 15.44 2.31
C HIS A 423 23.84 14.96 2.72
N ARG A 424 23.67 14.46 3.95
CA ARG A 424 22.41 13.87 4.41
C ARG A 424 21.23 14.83 4.26
N GLY A 425 21.44 16.11 4.57
CA GLY A 425 20.42 17.16 4.44
C GLY A 425 20.04 17.49 2.98
N GLU A 426 20.90 17.16 2.02
CA GLU A 426 20.60 17.30 0.59
C GLU A 426 19.77 16.12 0.08
N TRP A 427 19.99 14.92 0.64
CA TRP A 427 19.40 13.69 0.13
C TRP A 427 18.13 13.25 0.86
N LEU A 428 18.03 13.54 2.16
CA LEU A 428 16.95 13.09 3.03
C LEU A 428 16.33 14.28 3.79
N PRO A 429 15.04 14.22 4.13
CA PRO A 429 14.38 15.32 4.83
C PRO A 429 14.92 15.44 6.24
N GLY A 430 15.34 16.66 6.60
CA GLY A 430 15.76 17.03 7.95
C GLY A 430 14.60 17.57 8.78
N GLU A 431 14.93 18.08 9.97
CA GLU A 431 13.92 18.68 10.85
C GLU A 431 13.37 20.00 10.29
N ALA A 432 14.17 20.75 9.53
CA ALA A 432 13.73 22.00 8.91
C ALA A 432 12.59 21.77 7.91
N GLU A 433 12.68 20.78 7.02
CA GLU A 433 11.59 20.44 6.11
C GLU A 433 10.36 19.94 6.85
N ARG A 434 10.54 19.11 7.89
CA ARG A 434 9.42 18.60 8.70
C ARG A 434 8.72 19.73 9.44
N ALA A 435 9.46 20.68 9.99
CA ALA A 435 8.92 21.87 10.64
C ALA A 435 8.17 22.76 9.64
N HIS A 436 8.70 22.93 8.43
CA HIS A 436 8.01 23.63 7.34
C HIS A 436 6.69 22.96 6.99
N LEU A 437 6.68 21.63 6.78
CA LEU A 437 5.45 20.88 6.51
C LEU A 437 4.42 21.04 7.62
N ARG A 438 4.82 20.94 8.90
CA ARG A 438 3.91 21.20 10.03
C ARG A 438 3.34 22.61 9.98
N THR A 439 4.12 23.60 9.54
CA THR A 439 3.67 25.00 9.46
C THR A 439 2.67 25.20 8.34
N VAL A 440 2.90 24.65 7.14
CA VAL A 440 2.01 24.86 5.99
C VAL A 440 0.79 23.93 5.97
N GLN A 441 0.89 22.73 6.56
CA GLN A 441 -0.18 21.73 6.60
C GLN A 441 -1.10 21.93 7.81
N GLN A 442 -1.67 23.13 7.92
CA GLN A 442 -2.75 23.41 8.87
C GLN A 442 -4.09 22.89 8.33
N PRO A 443 -5.02 22.46 9.21
CA PRO A 443 -6.32 21.94 8.78
C PRO A 443 -7.15 23.00 8.07
N VAL A 444 -7.78 22.63 6.97
CA VAL A 444 -8.78 23.43 6.25
C VAL A 444 -10.02 22.59 6.06
N LEU A 445 -11.01 22.81 6.93
CA LEU A 445 -12.20 21.96 7.08
C LEU A 445 -13.51 22.68 6.74
N GLU A 446 -13.41 23.86 6.15
CA GLU A 446 -14.57 24.61 5.65
C GLU A 446 -14.95 24.12 4.24
N ARG A 447 -16.25 23.96 4.01
CA ARG A 447 -16.80 23.64 2.68
C ARG A 447 -16.35 24.66 1.65
N GLY A 448 -15.99 24.20 0.45
CA GLY A 448 -15.52 25.06 -0.64
C GLY A 448 -14.08 25.54 -0.51
N LYS A 449 -13.36 25.18 0.58
CA LYS A 449 -11.97 25.59 0.81
C LYS A 449 -10.99 24.43 0.64
N ILE A 450 -9.73 24.81 0.41
CA ILE A 450 -8.57 23.93 0.37
C ILE A 450 -7.34 24.68 0.88
N ALA A 451 -6.40 23.97 1.50
CA ALA A 451 -5.14 24.52 1.97
C ALA A 451 -4.27 25.06 0.82
N GLY A 452 -3.57 26.16 1.10
CA GLY A 452 -2.80 26.91 0.09
C GLY A 452 -1.56 26.22 -0.47
N TRP A 453 -1.15 25.06 0.07
CA TRP A 453 -0.01 24.26 -0.42
C TRP A 453 -0.40 23.20 -1.46
N LEU A 454 -1.70 23.10 -1.80
CA LEU A 454 -2.25 22.09 -2.70
C LEU A 454 -3.27 22.72 -3.67
N THR A 455 -3.27 22.30 -4.94
CA THR A 455 -4.35 22.71 -5.87
C THR A 455 -5.63 21.90 -5.65
N PRO A 456 -6.83 22.42 -5.99
CA PRO A 456 -8.07 21.64 -5.97
C PRO A 456 -7.99 20.36 -6.82
N PRO A 457 -8.70 19.29 -6.44
CA PRO A 457 -8.83 18.12 -7.30
C PRO A 457 -9.65 18.48 -8.56
N ALA A 458 -9.37 17.82 -9.68
CA ALA A 458 -10.02 18.15 -10.95
C ALA A 458 -11.51 17.77 -11.00
N ARG A 459 -11.94 16.82 -10.16
CA ARG A 459 -13.31 16.32 -10.03
C ARG A 459 -13.56 15.94 -8.58
N GLY A 460 -14.84 15.95 -8.17
CA GLY A 460 -15.23 15.39 -6.89
C GLY A 460 -15.53 13.90 -6.98
N ILE A 461 -16.17 13.36 -5.93
CA ILE A 461 -16.40 11.93 -5.75
C ILE A 461 -17.87 11.61 -6.01
N ASN A 462 -18.13 10.52 -6.73
CA ASN A 462 -19.50 10.06 -7.05
C ASN A 462 -20.41 11.18 -7.59
N THR A 463 -19.94 11.91 -8.59
CA THR A 463 -20.62 13.06 -9.23
C THR A 463 -20.85 14.29 -8.33
N MET A 464 -20.47 14.24 -7.05
CA MET A 464 -20.51 15.41 -6.18
C MET A 464 -19.43 16.42 -6.55
N PRO A 465 -19.64 17.74 -6.30
CA PRO A 465 -18.63 18.76 -6.51
C PRO A 465 -17.32 18.50 -5.75
N ALA A 466 -16.19 18.91 -6.33
CA ALA A 466 -14.86 18.70 -5.77
C ALA A 466 -14.67 19.30 -4.36
N LEU A 467 -15.07 20.56 -4.19
CA LEU A 467 -14.91 21.30 -2.92
C LEU A 467 -16.23 21.75 -2.31
N ASP A 468 -17.26 21.98 -3.14
CA ASP A 468 -18.57 22.47 -2.70
C ASP A 468 -19.54 21.32 -2.35
N PHE A 469 -19.06 20.40 -1.51
CA PHE A 469 -19.85 19.30 -0.96
C PHE A 469 -19.32 18.94 0.43
N ASP A 470 -20.23 18.68 1.38
CA ASP A 470 -19.87 18.36 2.76
C ASP A 470 -19.46 16.89 2.89
N TYR A 471 -18.29 16.52 2.37
CA TYR A 471 -17.83 15.12 2.40
C TYR A 471 -17.74 14.52 3.80
N VAL A 472 -17.57 15.36 4.83
CA VAL A 472 -17.58 14.99 6.24
C VAL A 472 -18.39 16.03 7.01
N LEU A 473 -19.37 15.58 7.79
CA LEU A 473 -20.09 16.44 8.75
C LEU A 473 -19.35 16.41 10.09
N LEU A 474 -18.63 17.49 10.38
CA LEU A 474 -17.71 17.62 11.52
C LEU A 474 -18.39 17.88 12.86
#